data_AF-A0A9W9P6V6-F1
#
_entry.id   AF-A0A9W9P6V6-F1
#
_cell.length_a   1.000
_cell.length_b   1.000
_cell.length_c   1.000
_cell.angle_alpha   90.00
_cell.angle_beta   90.00
_cell.angle_gamma   90.00
#
_symmetry.space_group_name_H-M   'P 1'
#
loop_
_entity.id
_entity.type
_entity.pdbx_description
1 polymer ?
#
loop_
_entity_poly.entity_id
_entity_poly.type
_entity_poly.pdbx_seq_one_letter_code
_entity_poly.pdbx_strand_id
1 'polypeptide(L)'
;MEFPYTVAPHLDYFSIPRAEFIARRPEFDSFAVGGYVFSQDGPLDGPATRRILLLQRALTDSMLGCWEGPGGASESDDQTLLDGVVREVLEETGLHVSKVVELVGVDSWTHTRRLDGVKFRIAKYSFIVEVYEAFQQPLERIPVPVATEEIPVRLEATEHQAFEWATEQEVRDSAQTGQGKYKLSLPSMGPQGANILRSFEMIRARDTN
;
A
#
# COMPACT_ATOMS: atom_id res chain seq x y z
N MET A 1 -23.38 -1.57 -0.85
CA MET A 1 -22.98 -2.36 -2.02
C MET A 1 -21.74 -3.12 -1.59
N GLU A 2 -21.65 -4.42 -1.83
CA GLU A 2 -20.48 -5.22 -1.48
C GLU A 2 -19.43 -5.07 -2.58
N PHE A 3 -18.18 -4.78 -2.22
CA PHE A 3 -17.07 -4.62 -3.17
C PHE A 3 -16.15 -5.83 -3.03
N PRO A 4 -16.38 -6.92 -3.80
CA PRO A 4 -15.53 -8.09 -3.73
C PRO A 4 -14.13 -7.77 -4.28
N TYR A 5 -13.12 -8.52 -3.88
CA TYR A 5 -11.80 -8.42 -4.50
C TYR A 5 -11.33 -9.79 -4.97
N THR A 6 -10.39 -9.79 -5.92
CA THR A 6 -9.73 -11.00 -6.41
C THR A 6 -8.26 -11.03 -5.99
N VAL A 7 -7.65 -12.21 -5.98
CA VAL A 7 -6.25 -12.39 -5.58
C VAL A 7 -5.50 -13.07 -6.72
N ALA A 8 -4.32 -12.56 -7.08
CA ALA A 8 -3.47 -13.20 -8.06
C ALA A 8 -3.11 -14.63 -7.60
N PRO A 9 -3.15 -15.66 -8.47
CA PRO A 9 -3.02 -17.06 -8.04
C PRO A 9 -1.75 -17.40 -7.25
N HIS A 10 -0.64 -16.70 -7.51
CA HIS A 10 0.62 -16.91 -6.79
C HIS A 10 0.63 -16.35 -5.36
N LEU A 11 -0.40 -15.58 -4.99
CA LEU A 11 -0.58 -15.00 -3.66
C LEU A 11 -1.56 -15.80 -2.79
N ASP A 12 -1.99 -16.99 -3.22
CA ASP A 12 -2.99 -17.81 -2.50
C ASP A 12 -2.58 -18.16 -1.06
N TYR A 13 -1.27 -18.18 -0.78
CA TYR A 13 -0.73 -18.32 0.56
C TYR A 13 -1.26 -17.27 1.56
N PHE A 14 -1.61 -16.07 1.10
CA PHE A 14 -2.08 -14.96 1.94
C PHE A 14 -3.61 -14.96 2.12
N SER A 15 -4.32 -15.82 1.39
CA SER A 15 -5.78 -16.00 1.47
C SER A 15 -6.21 -17.00 2.56
N ILE A 16 -5.25 -17.59 3.28
CA ILE A 16 -5.54 -18.49 4.42
C ILE A 16 -6.09 -17.69 5.61
N PRO A 17 -6.83 -18.34 6.55
CA PRO A 17 -7.30 -17.67 7.75
C PRO A 17 -6.16 -16.99 8.52
N ARG A 18 -6.40 -15.78 9.00
CA ARG A 18 -5.41 -14.95 9.71
C ARG A 18 -4.74 -15.70 10.87
N ALA A 19 -5.53 -16.42 11.67
CA ALA A 19 -5.01 -17.23 12.78
C ALA A 19 -4.01 -18.30 12.31
N GLU A 20 -4.27 -18.92 11.15
CA GLU A 20 -3.37 -19.89 10.55
C GLU A 20 -2.10 -19.23 10.01
N PHE A 21 -2.21 -18.07 9.36
CA PHE A 21 -1.07 -17.29 8.91
C PHE A 21 -0.13 -16.93 10.07
N ILE A 22 -0.69 -16.43 11.17
CA ILE A 22 0.04 -16.09 12.40
C ILE A 22 0.74 -17.33 12.97
N ALA A 23 0.04 -18.47 13.05
CA ALA A 23 0.61 -19.71 13.56
C ALA A 23 1.78 -20.23 12.71
N ARG A 24 1.80 -19.93 11.40
CA ARG A 24 2.89 -20.26 10.47
C ARG A 24 4.08 -19.29 10.54
N ARG A 25 4.01 -18.25 11.37
CA ARG A 25 5.03 -17.19 11.51
C ARG A 25 5.36 -16.87 12.97
N PRO A 26 5.75 -17.87 13.79
CA PRO A 26 6.05 -17.67 15.22
C PRO A 26 7.28 -16.76 15.48
N GLU A 27 8.05 -16.44 14.44
CA GLU A 27 9.13 -15.47 14.49
C GLU A 27 8.65 -14.01 14.60
N PHE A 28 7.35 -13.74 14.43
CA PHE A 28 6.77 -12.40 14.60
C PHE A 28 5.69 -12.41 15.67
N ASP A 29 5.59 -11.29 16.37
CA ASP A 29 4.65 -11.07 17.47
C ASP A 29 3.44 -10.25 17.01
N SER A 30 3.56 -9.51 15.88
CA SER A 30 2.48 -8.75 15.26
C SER A 30 2.70 -8.59 13.75
N PHE A 31 1.63 -8.30 13.03
CA PHE A 31 1.62 -8.17 11.56
C PHE A 31 1.00 -6.84 11.17
N ALA A 32 1.59 -6.23 10.14
CA ALA A 32 1.08 -5.05 9.48
C ALA A 32 0.96 -5.33 7.98
N VAL A 33 0.16 -4.52 7.29
CA VAL A 33 -0.15 -4.68 5.87
C VAL A 33 -0.02 -3.34 5.16
N GLY A 34 0.10 -3.36 3.84
CA GLY A 34 0.06 -2.14 3.04
C GLY A 34 -0.37 -2.41 1.60
N GLY A 35 -1.05 -1.44 1.00
CA GLY A 35 -1.58 -1.51 -0.36
C GLY A 35 -1.07 -0.38 -1.24
N TYR A 36 -0.13 -0.66 -2.13
CA TYR A 36 0.34 0.29 -3.12
C TYR A 36 -0.65 0.38 -4.28
N VAL A 37 -1.35 1.51 -4.35
CA VAL A 37 -2.29 1.84 -5.43
C VAL A 37 -1.56 2.65 -6.48
N PHE A 38 -1.65 2.24 -7.75
CA PHE A 38 -1.10 2.95 -8.88
C PHE A 38 -2.19 3.58 -9.73
N SER A 39 -1.96 4.83 -10.15
CA SER A 39 -2.68 5.46 -11.25
C SER A 39 -1.83 5.45 -12.53
N GLN A 40 -2.50 5.73 -13.64
CA GLN A 40 -1.89 5.77 -14.95
C GLN A 40 -2.31 7.07 -15.64
N ASP A 41 -1.35 7.93 -15.97
CA ASP A 41 -1.60 9.04 -16.89
C ASP A 41 -0.86 8.83 -18.21
N GLY A 42 -1.50 9.23 -19.30
CA GLY A 42 -0.90 9.18 -20.62
C GLY A 42 -1.87 8.61 -21.66
N PRO A 43 -1.52 8.68 -22.94
CA PRO A 43 -2.34 8.12 -24.01
C PRO A 43 -2.45 6.59 -23.85
N LEU A 44 -3.64 6.04 -24.16
CA LEU A 44 -3.90 4.59 -24.14
C LEU A 44 -2.88 3.79 -24.98
N ASP A 45 -2.37 4.42 -26.05
CA ASP A 45 -1.46 3.80 -27.02
C ASP A 45 -0.01 4.34 -26.94
N GLY A 46 0.39 4.94 -25.81
CA GLY A 46 1.75 5.50 -25.63
C GLY A 46 2.36 5.22 -24.25
N PRO A 47 3.58 5.73 -23.98
CA PRO A 47 4.25 5.49 -22.71
C PRO A 47 3.46 6.17 -21.59
N ALA A 48 2.81 5.35 -20.77
CA ALA A 48 2.07 5.84 -19.64
C ALA A 48 3.00 6.14 -18.46
N THR A 49 2.74 7.26 -17.79
CA THR A 49 3.39 7.60 -16.53
C THR A 49 2.63 6.97 -15.39
N ARG A 50 3.26 6.01 -14.72
CA ARG A 50 2.77 5.42 -13.49
C ARG A 50 2.98 6.41 -12.34
N ARG A 51 1.97 6.58 -11.49
CA ARG A 51 2.09 7.28 -10.22
C ARG A 51 1.55 6.42 -9.10
N ILE A 52 2.14 6.51 -7.92
CA ILE A 52 1.70 5.79 -6.73
C ILE A 52 1.00 6.74 -5.77
N LEU A 53 -0.09 6.29 -5.15
CA LEU A 53 -0.76 7.04 -4.09
C LEU A 53 0.11 7.02 -2.82
N LEU A 54 0.51 8.20 -2.36
CA LEU A 54 1.13 8.41 -1.06
C LEU A 54 0.23 9.28 -0.17
N LEU A 55 0.17 8.93 1.10
CA LEU A 55 -0.53 9.63 2.16
C LEU A 55 0.49 10.27 3.09
N GLN A 56 0.24 11.50 3.51
CA GLN A 56 1.04 12.18 4.52
C GLN A 56 0.40 11.98 5.89
N ARG A 57 1.14 11.34 6.80
CA ARG A 57 0.72 11.17 8.20
C ARG A 57 0.46 12.51 8.86
N ALA A 58 -0.63 12.59 9.62
CA ALA A 58 -1.02 13.79 10.35
C ALA A 58 0.06 14.22 11.36
N LEU A 59 0.18 15.52 11.60
CA LEU A 59 1.09 16.07 12.63
C LEU A 59 0.66 15.77 14.07
N THR A 60 -0.46 15.08 14.27
CA THR A 60 -0.91 14.61 15.59
C THR A 60 -0.53 13.15 15.85
N ASP A 61 0.04 12.46 14.87
CA ASP A 61 0.27 11.03 14.89
C ASP A 61 1.77 10.68 15.10
N SER A 62 2.09 9.40 15.23
CA SER A 62 3.46 8.90 15.17
C SER A 62 4.07 9.17 13.79
N MET A 63 5.40 9.28 13.69
CA MET A 63 6.11 9.52 12.41
C MET A 63 5.60 10.75 11.63
N LEU A 64 5.25 11.80 12.38
CA LEU A 64 4.81 13.13 11.96
C LEU A 64 5.24 13.59 10.56
N GLY A 65 4.27 13.72 9.66
CA GLY A 65 4.46 14.29 8.32
C GLY A 65 5.25 13.41 7.35
N CYS A 66 5.54 12.16 7.71
CA CYS A 66 6.11 11.19 6.78
C CYS A 66 5.07 10.79 5.71
N TRP A 67 5.57 10.48 4.52
CA TRP A 67 4.77 10.00 3.40
C TRP A 67 4.90 8.49 3.25
N GLU A 68 3.79 7.80 3.03
CA GLU A 68 3.74 6.34 2.84
C GLU A 68 2.56 5.91 1.98
N GLY A 69 2.57 4.67 1.49
CA GLY A 69 1.35 4.06 0.93
C GLY A 69 0.41 3.62 2.06
N PRO A 70 -0.89 3.45 1.77
CA PRO A 70 -1.86 3.10 2.80
C PRO A 70 -1.54 1.76 3.46
N GLY A 71 -1.84 1.64 4.75
CA GLY A 71 -1.63 0.42 5.49
C GLY A 71 -1.36 0.60 6.98
N GLY A 72 -1.94 -0.30 7.76
CA GLY A 72 -1.82 -0.33 9.21
C GLY A 72 -1.62 -1.75 9.74
N ALA A 73 -2.09 -1.96 10.97
CA ALA A 73 -1.97 -3.26 11.65
C ALA A 73 -2.97 -4.26 11.07
N SER A 74 -2.61 -5.54 11.03
CA SER A 74 -3.62 -6.58 10.81
C SER A 74 -4.40 -6.83 12.10
N GLU A 75 -5.70 -6.55 12.06
CA GLU A 75 -6.61 -6.57 13.20
C GLU A 75 -7.22 -7.94 13.45
N SER A 76 -7.83 -8.14 14.63
CA SER A 76 -8.47 -9.41 14.98
C SER A 76 -9.65 -9.76 14.09
N ASP A 77 -10.29 -8.74 13.52
CA ASP A 77 -11.53 -8.86 12.77
C ASP A 77 -11.27 -9.12 11.27
N ASP A 78 -10.01 -8.99 10.84
CA ASP A 78 -9.56 -9.40 9.51
C ASP A 78 -9.61 -10.93 9.37
N GLN A 79 -10.36 -11.45 8.37
CA GLN A 79 -10.47 -12.89 8.15
C GLN A 79 -9.16 -13.49 7.61
N THR A 80 -8.47 -12.76 6.75
CA THR A 80 -7.16 -13.09 6.16
C THR A 80 -6.21 -11.89 6.26
N LEU A 81 -4.93 -12.09 5.91
CA LEU A 81 -4.01 -10.95 5.85
C LEU A 81 -4.41 -9.95 4.75
N LEU A 82 -4.99 -10.44 3.64
CA LEU A 82 -5.41 -9.60 2.52
C LEU A 82 -6.64 -8.76 2.84
N ASP A 83 -7.54 -9.25 3.70
CA ASP A 83 -8.67 -8.43 4.17
C ASP A 83 -8.20 -7.20 4.94
N GLY A 84 -7.11 -7.31 5.70
CA GLY A 84 -6.45 -6.15 6.30
C GLY A 84 -5.97 -5.15 5.26
N VAL A 85 -5.37 -5.61 4.14
CA VAL A 85 -4.96 -4.70 3.04
C VAL A 85 -6.18 -3.96 2.48
N VAL A 86 -7.28 -4.67 2.24
CA VAL A 86 -8.51 -4.09 1.68
C VAL A 86 -9.13 -3.09 2.65
N ARG A 87 -9.21 -3.42 3.94
CA ARG A 87 -9.72 -2.54 4.99
C ARG A 87 -8.90 -1.26 5.09
N GLU A 88 -7.58 -1.36 5.23
CA GLU A 88 -6.70 -0.20 5.40
C GLU A 88 -6.76 0.74 4.18
N VAL A 89 -6.75 0.20 2.96
CA VAL A 89 -6.90 1.01 1.74
C VAL A 89 -8.24 1.75 1.77
N LEU A 90 -9.33 1.08 2.15
CA LEU A 90 -10.65 1.72 2.24
C LEU A 90 -10.71 2.79 3.32
N GLU A 91 -10.24 2.48 4.53
CA GLU A 91 -10.28 3.38 5.68
C GLU A 91 -9.46 4.65 5.43
N GLU A 92 -8.24 4.50 4.92
CA GLU A 92 -7.32 5.62 4.78
C GLU A 92 -7.50 6.42 3.48
N THR A 93 -8.14 5.85 2.44
CA THR A 93 -8.24 6.48 1.10
C THR A 93 -9.65 6.56 0.53
N GLY A 94 -10.61 5.85 1.11
CA GLY A 94 -11.97 5.72 0.57
C GLY A 94 -12.07 4.90 -0.73
N LEU A 95 -10.98 4.27 -1.18
CA LEU A 95 -10.92 3.47 -2.42
C LEU A 95 -11.19 1.99 -2.12
N HIS A 96 -11.84 1.30 -3.05
CA HIS A 96 -12.19 -0.11 -2.87
C HIS A 96 -11.26 -0.99 -3.68
N VAL A 97 -10.48 -1.84 -3.01
CA VAL A 97 -9.61 -2.82 -3.68
C VAL A 97 -10.45 -3.77 -4.53
N SER A 98 -10.10 -3.90 -5.80
CA SER A 98 -10.71 -4.85 -6.75
C SER A 98 -9.82 -6.09 -6.95
N LYS A 99 -8.50 -5.94 -6.78
CA LYS A 99 -7.55 -7.03 -6.95
C LYS A 99 -6.27 -6.83 -6.15
N VAL A 100 -5.79 -7.88 -5.51
CA VAL A 100 -4.43 -7.98 -4.96
C VAL A 100 -3.50 -8.60 -6.00
N VAL A 101 -2.45 -7.88 -6.36
CA VAL A 101 -1.77 -8.03 -7.64
C VAL A 101 -0.39 -8.66 -7.51
N GLU A 102 0.40 -8.23 -6.52
CA GLU A 102 1.75 -8.73 -6.28
C GLU A 102 2.20 -8.42 -4.84
N LEU A 103 3.03 -9.29 -4.24
CA LEU A 103 3.75 -8.98 -3.00
C LEU A 103 5.04 -8.22 -3.34
N VAL A 104 5.17 -7.01 -2.82
CA VAL A 104 6.35 -6.16 -3.03
C VAL A 104 7.48 -6.52 -2.07
N GLY A 105 7.15 -6.66 -0.79
CA GLY A 105 8.16 -6.84 0.24
C GLY A 105 7.57 -7.28 1.57
N VAL A 106 8.43 -7.91 2.36
CA VAL A 106 8.17 -8.24 3.76
C VAL A 106 9.26 -7.56 4.58
N ASP A 107 8.88 -6.51 5.29
CA ASP A 107 9.77 -5.82 6.21
C ASP A 107 9.55 -6.33 7.61
N SER A 108 10.60 -6.36 8.43
CA SER A 108 10.42 -6.61 9.85
C SER A 108 11.31 -5.72 10.71
N TRP A 109 10.79 -5.36 11.87
CA TRP A 109 11.51 -4.55 12.85
C TRP A 109 11.09 -4.94 14.26
N THR A 110 11.90 -4.54 15.24
CA THR A 110 11.57 -4.71 16.66
C THR A 110 11.09 -3.39 17.23
N HIS A 111 9.88 -3.37 17.78
CA HIS A 111 9.36 -2.24 18.53
C HIS A 111 9.50 -2.52 20.04
N THR A 112 9.82 -1.48 20.81
CA THR A 112 9.84 -1.56 22.28
C THR A 112 8.60 -0.87 22.82
N ARG A 113 7.69 -1.63 23.43
CA ARG A 113 6.47 -1.07 24.04
C ARG A 113 6.86 -0.09 25.14
N ARG A 114 6.38 1.15 25.05
CA ARG A 114 6.74 2.23 26.00
C ARG A 114 6.32 1.94 27.45
N LEU A 115 5.23 1.20 27.64
CA LEU A 115 4.62 0.96 28.96
C LEU A 115 5.49 0.07 29.85
N ASP A 116 6.12 -0.97 29.31
CA ASP A 116 6.80 -2.01 30.08
C ASP A 116 8.17 -2.41 29.51
N GLY A 117 8.61 -1.79 28.41
CA GLY A 117 9.89 -2.06 27.78
C GLY A 117 9.95 -3.41 27.05
N VAL A 118 8.83 -4.11 26.90
CA VAL A 118 8.80 -5.40 26.20
C VAL A 118 9.04 -5.17 24.72
N LYS A 119 9.98 -5.95 24.17
CA LYS A 119 10.27 -5.96 22.74
C LYS A 119 9.31 -6.89 22.02
N PHE A 120 8.78 -6.46 20.89
CA PHE A 120 7.96 -7.27 20.00
C PHE A 120 8.37 -7.05 18.55
N ARG A 121 8.39 -8.12 17.77
CA ARG A 121 8.80 -8.17 16.37
C ARG A 121 7.57 -8.02 15.49
N ILE A 122 7.59 -7.02 14.64
CA ILE A 122 6.51 -6.73 13.69
C ILE A 122 7.00 -7.13 12.30
N ALA A 123 6.13 -7.74 11.50
CA ALA A 123 6.34 -7.91 10.07
C ALA A 123 5.27 -7.16 9.27
N LYS A 124 5.69 -6.31 8.31
CA LYS A 124 4.79 -5.64 7.36
C LYS A 124 4.86 -6.31 6.00
N TYR A 125 3.70 -6.69 5.46
CA TYR A 125 3.57 -7.24 4.11
C TYR A 125 2.93 -6.18 3.22
N SER A 126 3.68 -5.71 2.22
CA SER A 126 3.21 -4.66 1.30
C SER A 126 2.90 -5.25 -0.07
N PHE A 127 1.71 -4.98 -0.58
CA PHE A 127 1.21 -5.51 -1.84
C PHE A 127 0.94 -4.40 -2.85
N ILE A 128 1.04 -4.69 -4.14
CA ILE A 128 0.39 -3.88 -5.18
C ILE A 128 -1.08 -4.28 -5.23
N VAL A 129 -1.97 -3.29 -5.33
CA VAL A 129 -3.40 -3.50 -5.47
C VAL A 129 -3.99 -2.65 -6.60
N GLU A 130 -5.02 -3.17 -7.25
CA GLU A 130 -5.92 -2.40 -8.13
C GLU A 130 -7.16 -1.99 -7.33
N VAL A 131 -7.71 -0.82 -7.63
CA VAL A 131 -8.94 -0.30 -7.00
C VAL A 131 -10.02 -0.11 -8.06
N TYR A 132 -11.28 -0.27 -7.67
CA TYR A 132 -12.42 -0.13 -8.57
C TYR A 132 -12.49 1.26 -9.20
N GLU A 133 -12.21 2.30 -8.42
CA GLU A 133 -12.30 3.69 -8.84
C GLU A 133 -11.25 4.08 -9.89
N ALA A 134 -10.18 3.28 -10.05
CA ALA A 134 -9.15 3.52 -11.06
C ALA A 134 -9.59 3.06 -12.47
N PHE A 135 -10.74 2.41 -12.60
CA PHE A 135 -11.23 1.89 -13.88
C PHE A 135 -12.70 2.22 -14.10
N GLN A 136 -13.01 2.71 -15.30
CA GLN A 136 -14.38 2.65 -15.79
C GLN A 136 -14.72 1.18 -16.10
N GLN A 137 -15.85 0.71 -15.58
CA GLN A 137 -16.44 -0.58 -15.94
C GLN A 137 -17.45 -0.39 -17.08
N PRO A 138 -17.05 -0.44 -18.36
CA PRO A 138 -18.01 -0.49 -19.45
C PRO A 138 -18.81 -1.80 -19.36
N LEU A 139 -20.10 -1.73 -19.69
CA LEU A 139 -21.05 -2.85 -19.58
C LEU A 139 -20.57 -4.15 -20.27
N GLU A 140 -19.67 -4.09 -21.25
CA GLU A 140 -19.25 -5.24 -22.08
C GLU A 140 -17.79 -5.21 -22.58
N ARG A 141 -16.83 -4.52 -21.90
CA ARG A 141 -15.44 -4.36 -22.42
C ARG A 141 -14.33 -4.45 -21.37
N ILE A 142 -13.09 -4.49 -21.88
CA ILE A 142 -11.83 -4.34 -21.13
C ILE A 142 -11.92 -3.09 -20.23
N PRO A 143 -11.58 -3.19 -18.93
CA PRO A 143 -11.53 -2.04 -18.03
C PRO A 143 -10.67 -0.92 -18.62
N VAL A 144 -11.19 0.31 -18.61
CA VAL A 144 -10.47 1.48 -19.12
C VAL A 144 -9.97 2.28 -17.92
N PRO A 145 -8.66 2.56 -17.80
CA PRO A 145 -8.14 3.42 -16.74
C PRO A 145 -8.82 4.79 -16.77
N VAL A 146 -9.20 5.32 -15.61
CA VAL A 146 -9.60 6.72 -15.48
C VAL A 146 -8.38 7.62 -15.34
N ALA A 147 -8.54 8.91 -15.65
CA ALA A 147 -7.49 9.88 -15.41
C ALA A 147 -7.18 9.97 -13.90
N THR A 148 -5.93 10.19 -13.53
CA THR A 148 -5.51 10.20 -12.11
C THR A 148 -6.31 11.19 -11.26
N GLU A 149 -6.64 12.35 -11.82
CA GLU A 149 -7.45 13.39 -11.18
C GLU A 149 -8.92 13.01 -10.95
N GLU A 150 -9.42 11.99 -11.64
CA GLU A 150 -10.80 11.50 -11.48
C GLU A 150 -10.92 10.44 -10.37
N ILE A 151 -9.81 9.93 -9.84
CA ILE A 151 -9.81 8.94 -8.74
C ILE A 151 -10.14 9.67 -7.42
N PRO A 152 -11.30 9.38 -6.77
CA PRO A 152 -11.84 10.19 -5.69
C PRO A 152 -11.26 9.80 -4.32
N VAL A 153 -9.97 10.08 -4.09
CA VAL A 153 -9.31 9.83 -2.79
C VAL A 153 -9.95 10.66 -1.68
N ARG A 154 -10.28 10.02 -0.55
CA ARG A 154 -10.83 10.61 0.67
C ARG A 154 -10.04 10.13 1.87
N LEU A 155 -9.31 11.04 2.50
CA LEU A 155 -8.46 10.70 3.63
C LEU A 155 -9.24 10.56 4.93
N GLU A 156 -8.77 9.62 5.76
CA GLU A 156 -9.11 9.63 7.17
C GLU A 156 -8.33 10.74 7.88
N ALA A 157 -9.04 11.82 8.23
CA ALA A 157 -8.44 13.07 8.67
C ALA A 157 -7.75 13.00 10.03
N THR A 158 -8.02 11.96 10.84
CA THR A 158 -7.35 11.75 12.13
C THR A 158 -5.95 11.17 11.97
N GLU A 159 -5.69 10.43 10.89
CA GLU A 159 -4.43 9.74 10.63
C GLU A 159 -3.61 10.41 9.52
N HIS A 160 -4.28 11.02 8.54
CA HIS A 160 -3.66 11.57 7.34
C HIS A 160 -4.14 12.99 7.05
N GLN A 161 -3.23 13.85 6.57
CA GLN A 161 -3.51 15.28 6.35
C GLN A 161 -3.38 15.74 4.89
N ALA A 162 -2.72 14.95 4.05
CA ALA A 162 -2.53 15.24 2.63
C ALA A 162 -2.31 13.94 1.85
N PHE A 163 -2.55 13.97 0.55
CA PHE A 163 -2.22 12.88 -0.36
C PHE A 163 -1.65 13.41 -1.66
N GLU A 164 -0.88 12.57 -2.33
CA GLU A 164 -0.36 12.85 -3.66
C GLU A 164 -0.21 11.59 -4.49
N TRP A 165 -0.32 11.77 -5.81
CA TRP A 165 0.09 10.79 -6.80
C TRP A 165 1.54 11.05 -7.19
N ALA A 166 2.46 10.30 -6.59
CA ALA A 166 3.89 10.47 -6.71
C ALA A 166 4.47 9.74 -7.92
N THR A 167 5.38 10.37 -8.64
CA THR A 167 6.18 9.70 -9.69
C THR A 167 7.36 8.93 -9.10
N GLU A 168 7.87 7.94 -9.84
CA GLU A 168 9.06 7.19 -9.43
C GLU A 168 10.27 8.11 -9.19
N GLN A 169 10.44 9.14 -10.02
CA GLN A 169 11.56 10.07 -9.89
C GLN A 169 11.45 10.91 -8.62
N GLU A 170 10.27 11.44 -8.30
CA GLU A 170 10.07 12.22 -7.06
C GLU A 170 10.34 11.36 -5.81
N VAL A 171 9.91 10.09 -5.81
CA VAL A 171 10.22 9.15 -4.71
C VAL A 171 11.72 8.86 -4.66
N ARG A 172 12.36 8.63 -5.81
CA ARG A 172 13.79 8.33 -5.90
C ARG A 172 14.64 9.49 -5.38
N ASP A 173 14.33 10.70 -5.78
CA ASP A 173 15.02 11.92 -5.31
C ASP A 173 14.85 12.09 -3.80
N SER A 174 13.64 11.85 -3.30
CA SER A 174 13.32 11.89 -1.87
C SER A 174 14.11 10.85 -1.07
N ALA A 175 14.17 9.62 -1.56
CA ALA A 175 14.88 8.51 -0.90
C ALA A 175 16.40 8.67 -0.90
N GLN A 176 16.98 9.22 -1.98
CA GLN A 176 18.43 9.35 -2.13
C GLN A 176 19.01 10.57 -1.42
N THR A 177 18.28 11.69 -1.44
CA THR A 177 18.79 12.97 -0.92
C THR A 177 18.33 13.26 0.50
N GLY A 178 17.20 12.69 0.92
CA GLY A 178 16.50 13.09 2.16
C GLY A 178 15.96 14.53 2.13
N GLN A 179 16.06 15.21 0.99
CA GLN A 179 15.63 16.60 0.77
C GLN A 179 14.63 16.72 -0.39
N GLY A 180 14.17 15.60 -0.94
CA GLY A 180 13.14 15.60 -1.96
C GLY A 180 11.75 15.96 -1.42
N LYS A 181 10.77 15.91 -2.31
CA LYS A 181 9.37 16.29 -2.05
C LYS A 181 8.75 15.51 -0.89
N TYR A 182 9.11 14.22 -0.75
CA TYR A 182 8.52 13.32 0.22
C TYR A 182 9.46 13.08 1.40
N LYS A 183 9.00 13.44 2.60
CA LYS A 183 9.64 12.97 3.83
C LYS A 183 9.35 11.48 4.01
N LEU A 184 10.24 10.61 3.54
CA LEU A 184 10.10 9.16 3.72
C LEU A 184 10.64 8.73 5.09
N SER A 185 10.12 7.64 5.62
CA SER A 185 10.61 7.07 6.88
C SER A 185 12.08 6.69 6.80
N LEU A 186 12.79 6.79 7.93
CA LEU A 186 14.16 6.29 8.00
C LEU A 186 14.17 4.76 7.79
N PRO A 187 15.21 4.19 7.15
CA PRO A 187 15.32 2.75 6.93
C PRO A 187 15.19 1.90 8.22
N SER A 188 15.61 2.46 9.36
CA SER A 188 15.50 1.83 10.68
C SER A 188 14.06 1.67 11.20
N MET A 189 13.10 2.38 10.61
CA MET A 189 11.66 2.32 10.92
C MET A 189 10.87 1.52 9.87
N GLY A 190 11.58 0.80 9.00
CA GLY A 190 11.02 0.11 7.84
C GLY A 190 11.47 0.80 6.54
N PRO A 191 11.99 0.05 5.56
CA PRO A 191 12.49 0.60 4.30
C PRO A 191 11.35 0.97 3.33
N GLN A 192 10.35 1.74 3.81
CA GLN A 192 9.14 2.14 3.06
C GLN A 192 9.51 2.75 1.69
N GLY A 193 10.50 3.65 1.65
CA GLY A 193 10.98 4.25 0.39
C GLY A 193 11.55 3.25 -0.60
N ALA A 194 12.27 2.22 -0.13
CA ALA A 194 12.82 1.18 -1.00
C ALA A 194 11.73 0.28 -1.56
N ASN A 195 10.72 -0.07 -0.75
CA ASN A 195 9.58 -0.87 -1.22
C ASN A 195 8.69 -0.10 -2.19
N ILE A 196 8.50 1.21 -2.00
CA ILE A 196 7.82 2.04 -3.01
C ILE A 196 8.59 1.99 -4.33
N LEU A 197 9.91 2.22 -4.34
CA LEU A 197 10.69 2.14 -5.58
C LEU A 197 10.65 0.74 -6.22
N ARG A 198 10.72 -0.32 -5.41
CA ARG A 198 10.57 -1.71 -5.88
C ARG A 198 9.21 -1.96 -6.52
N SER A 199 8.14 -1.36 -6.00
CA SER A 199 6.80 -1.50 -6.58
C SER A 199 6.71 -0.89 -7.99
N PHE A 200 7.39 0.23 -8.26
CA PHE A 200 7.51 0.79 -9.61
C PHE A 200 8.24 -0.16 -10.58
N GLU A 201 9.34 -0.79 -10.12
CA GLU A 201 10.07 -1.77 -10.92
C GLU A 201 9.19 -2.98 -11.28
N MET A 202 8.40 -3.47 -10.32
CA MET A 202 7.46 -4.58 -10.52
C MET A 202 6.32 -4.22 -11.48
N ILE A 203 5.71 -3.05 -11.37
CA ILE A 203 4.69 -2.59 -12.32
C ILE A 203 5.28 -2.49 -13.73
N ARG A 204 6.47 -1.91 -13.87
CA ARG A 204 7.11 -1.75 -15.18
C ARG A 204 7.42 -3.09 -15.85
N ALA A 205 7.88 -4.08 -15.08
CA ALA A 205 8.13 -5.42 -15.60
C ALA A 205 6.84 -6.12 -16.08
N ARG A 206 5.69 -5.77 -15.50
CA ARG A 206 4.37 -6.27 -15.92
C ARG A 206 3.86 -5.59 -17.17
N ASP A 207 4.12 -4.29 -17.33
CA ASP A 207 3.73 -3.54 -18.54
C ASP A 207 4.50 -4.01 -19.79
N THR A 208 5.64 -4.68 -19.62
CA THR A 208 6.49 -5.19 -20.71
C THR A 208 6.25 -6.66 -21.09
N ASN A 209 5.43 -7.40 -20.33
CA ASN A 209 5.14 -8.83 -20.53
C ASN A 209 3.71 -9.04 -21.04
#